data_AF-A0A542ZQ12-F1
#
_entry.id   AF-A0A542ZQ12-F1
#
_cell.length_a   1.000
_cell.length_b   1.000
_cell.length_c   1.000
_cell.angle_alpha   90.00
_cell.angle_beta   90.00
_cell.angle_gamma   90.00
#
_symmetry.space_group_name_H-M   'P 1'
#
loop_
_entity.id
_entity.type
_entity.pdbx_description
1 polymer ?
#
loop_
_entity_poly.entity_id
_entity_poly.type
_entity_poly.pdbx_seq_one_letter_code
_entity_poly.pdbx_strand_id
1 'polypeptide(L)' 'MSQRTLGSKQVHHGRTPAAWVSSMLALVGFIIMVVGFLTGPDGFPSINVNISIIGAALVVISPVVGGVMNKAGLGQDE' A
#
# COMPACT_ATOMS: atom_id res chain seq x y z
N MET A 1 5.67 25.61 35.50
CA MET A 1 5.90 24.97 34.18
C MET A 1 4.75 24.02 33.93
N SER A 2 3.77 24.44 33.12
CA SER A 2 2.63 23.60 32.73
C SER A 2 3.13 22.57 31.72
N GLN A 3 3.14 21.30 32.11
CA GLN A 3 3.36 20.17 31.21
C GLN A 3 2.24 20.21 30.17
N ARG A 4 2.50 20.75 28.98
CA ARG A 4 1.66 20.49 27.81
C ARG A 4 1.73 18.99 27.58
N THR A 5 0.70 18.26 28.00
CA THR A 5 0.40 16.94 27.48
C THR A 5 0.13 17.10 25.99
N LEU A 6 1.19 17.14 25.19
CA LEU A 6 1.10 16.85 23.77
C LEU A 6 0.56 15.42 23.74
N GLY A 7 -0.75 15.26 23.47
CA GLY A 7 -1.40 13.96 23.43
C GLY A 7 -0.48 13.02 22.69
N SER A 8 -0.02 11.96 23.36
CA SER A 8 0.93 11.03 22.79
C SER A 8 0.30 10.52 21.51
N LYS A 9 0.89 10.86 20.35
CA LYS A 9 0.47 10.32 19.06
C LYS A 9 0.45 8.80 19.22
N GLN A 10 -0.74 8.19 19.34
CA GLN A 10 -0.85 6.75 19.38
C GLN A 10 -0.61 6.29 17.95
N VAL A 11 0.61 5.84 17.70
CA VAL A 11 1.03 5.32 16.39
C VAL A 11 0.99 3.80 16.51
N HIS A 12 -0.18 3.17 16.35
CA HIS A 12 -0.21 1.72 16.22
C HIS A 12 0.12 1.34 14.78
N HIS A 13 1.25 0.66 14.64
CA HIS A 13 1.63 0.05 13.39
C HIS A 13 0.56 -0.99 13.00
N GLY A 14 -0.05 -0.83 11.83
CA GLY A 14 -1.03 -1.75 11.27
C GLY A 14 -2.50 -1.50 11.66
N ARG A 15 -2.82 -0.52 12.53
CA ARG A 15 -4.21 -0.19 12.91
C ARG A 15 -4.75 1.11 12.33
N THR A 16 -3.88 1.96 11.78
CA THR A 16 -4.30 3.24 11.19
C THR A 16 -4.94 3.03 9.81
N PRO A 17 -5.92 3.86 9.41
CA PRO A 17 -6.49 3.80 8.06
C PRO A 17 -5.42 3.93 6.96
N ALA A 18 -4.41 4.78 7.16
CA ALA A 18 -3.30 4.93 6.22
C ALA A 18 -2.48 3.63 6.05
N ALA A 19 -2.20 2.92 7.15
CA ALA A 19 -1.47 1.65 7.10
C ALA A 19 -2.31 0.55 6.41
N TRP A 20 -3.60 0.48 6.72
CA TRP A 20 -4.50 -0.50 6.10
C TRP A 20 -4.65 -0.27 4.60
N VAL A 21 -4.93 0.96 4.15
CA VAL A 21 -5.10 1.26 2.72
C VAL A 21 -3.81 1.02 1.94
N SER A 22 -2.66 1.46 2.46
CA SER A 22 -1.37 1.27 1.80
C SER A 22 -1.02 -0.22 1.66
N SER A 23 -1.22 -1.02 2.73
CA SER A 23 -0.94 -2.46 2.69
C SER A 23 -1.89 -3.24 1.77
N MET A 24 -3.18 -2.90 1.76
CA MET A 24 -4.15 -3.53 0.85
C MET A 24 -3.86 -3.18 -0.61
N LEU A 25 -3.47 -1.92 -0.89
CA LEU A 25 -3.11 -1.50 -2.23
C LEU A 25 -1.83 -2.22 -2.72
N ALA A 26 -0.84 -2.38 -1.85
CA ALA A 26 0.35 -3.17 -2.14
C ALA A 26 0.02 -4.63 -2.45
N LEU A 27 -0.86 -5.24 -1.64
CA LEU A 27 -1.32 -6.63 -1.82
C LEU A 27 -2.03 -6.82 -3.16
N VAL A 28 -2.98 -5.94 -3.51
CA VAL A 28 -3.70 -6.01 -4.78
C VAL A 28 -2.74 -5.84 -5.96
N GLY A 29 -1.84 -4.86 -5.90
CA GLY A 29 -0.81 -4.67 -6.93
C GLY A 29 0.07 -5.90 -7.10
N PHE A 30 0.50 -6.51 -5.99
CA PHE A 30 1.30 -7.73 -6.01
C PHE A 30 0.56 -8.91 -6.64
N ILE A 31 -0.71 -9.12 -6.30
CA ILE A 31 -1.54 -10.18 -6.90
C ILE A 31 -1.65 -9.97 -8.42
N ILE A 32 -1.96 -8.75 -8.86
CA ILE A 32 -2.04 -8.42 -10.30
C ILE A 32 -0.70 -8.68 -10.99
N MET A 33 0.41 -8.29 -10.35
CA MET A 33 1.76 -8.50 -10.89
C MET A 33 2.06 -9.98 -11.04
N VAL A 34 1.77 -10.80 -10.02
CA VAL A 34 1.97 -12.26 -10.05
C VAL A 34 1.11 -12.91 -11.14
N VAL A 35 -0.17 -12.53 -11.25
CA VAL A 35 -1.04 -13.04 -12.32
C VAL A 35 -0.47 -12.68 -13.69
N GLY A 36 -0.13 -11.41 -13.93
CA GLY A 36 0.47 -10.99 -15.19
C GLY A 36 1.79 -11.69 -15.49
N PHE A 37 2.62 -11.96 -14.46
CA PHE A 37 3.91 -12.62 -14.62
C PHE A 37 3.76 -14.10 -14.98
N LEU A 38 2.67 -14.75 -14.55
CA LEU A 38 2.43 -16.17 -14.75
C LEU A 38 1.54 -16.47 -15.96
N THR A 39 0.66 -15.54 -16.34
CA THR A 39 -0.33 -15.75 -17.42
C THR A 39 -0.13 -14.76 -18.56
N GLY A 40 0.56 -15.20 -19.61
CA GLY A 40 0.81 -14.46 -20.85
C GLY A 40 0.11 -15.07 -22.06
N PRO A 41 0.31 -14.47 -23.26
CA PRO A 41 -0.36 -14.90 -24.50
C PRO A 41 -0.06 -16.35 -24.90
N ASP A 42 1.11 -16.87 -24.51
CA ASP A 42 1.63 -18.19 -24.90
C ASP A 42 1.23 -19.31 -23.92
N GLY A 43 0.35 -19.04 -22.95
CA GLY A 43 -0.11 -20.00 -21.95
C GLY A 43 0.58 -19.87 -20.60
N PHE A 44 0.57 -20.93 -19.79
CA PHE A 44 1.19 -20.95 -18.46
C PHE A 44 2.40 -21.91 -18.44
N PRO A 45 3.61 -21.47 -18.02
CA PRO A 45 3.97 -20.10 -17.62
C PRO A 45 4.41 -19.22 -18.81
N SER A 46 3.80 -18.05 -18.97
CA SER A 46 4.29 -16.99 -19.88
C SER A 46 3.98 -15.61 -19.30
N ILE A 47 4.70 -14.57 -19.73
CA ILE A 47 4.63 -13.24 -19.12
C ILE A 47 3.73 -12.31 -19.94
N ASN A 48 2.67 -11.79 -19.32
CA ASN A 48 1.93 -10.63 -19.81
C ASN A 48 2.55 -9.33 -19.25
N VAL A 49 3.45 -8.74 -20.05
CA VAL A 49 4.20 -7.54 -19.66
C VAL A 49 3.28 -6.38 -19.25
N ASN A 50 2.16 -6.18 -19.95
CA ASN A 50 1.25 -5.08 -19.66
C ASN A 50 0.60 -5.23 -18.27
N ILE A 51 0.09 -6.42 -17.95
CA ILE A 51 -0.54 -6.69 -16.64
C ILE A 51 0.52 -6.64 -15.53
N SER A 52 1.71 -7.19 -15.76
CA SER A 52 2.81 -7.14 -14.79
C SER A 52 3.20 -5.70 -14.46
N ILE A 53 3.29 -4.81 -15.45
CA ILE A 53 3.61 -3.39 -15.24
C ILE A 53 2.50 -2.69 -14.43
N ILE A 54 1.23 -2.96 -14.72
CA ILE A 54 0.10 -2.39 -13.96
C ILE A 54 0.19 -2.81 -12.48
N GLY A 55 0.42 -4.09 -12.22
CA GLY A 55 0.59 -4.59 -10.85
C GLY A 55 1.79 -3.97 -10.13
N ALA A 56 2.94 -3.91 -10.81
CA ALA A 56 4.15 -3.27 -10.27
C ALA A 56 3.94 -1.78 -9.96
N ALA A 57 3.25 -1.04 -10.83
CA ALA A 57 2.93 0.36 -10.61
C ALA A 57 2.08 0.57 -9.35
N LEU A 58 1.09 -0.30 -9.11
CA LEU A 58 0.26 -0.25 -7.90
C LEU A 58 1.09 -0.49 -6.62
N VAL A 59 2.02 -1.46 -6.65
CA VAL A 59 2.94 -1.72 -5.53
C VAL A 59 3.78 -0.47 -5.24
N VAL A 60 4.35 0.16 -6.28
CA VAL A 60 5.20 1.36 -6.14
C VAL A 60 4.42 2.58 -5.66
N ILE A 61 3.16 2.75 -6.09
CA ILE A 61 2.31 3.87 -5.69
C ILE A 61 1.78 3.69 -4.25
N SER A 62 1.70 2.45 -3.75
CA SER A 62 1.15 2.17 -2.42
C SER A 62 1.80 2.92 -1.23
N PRO A 63 3.15 3.06 -1.12
CA PRO A 63 3.74 3.88 -0.06
C PRO A 63 3.46 5.38 -0.24
N VAL A 64 3.29 5.86 -1.48
CA VAL A 64 2.95 7.26 -1.76
C VAL A 64 1.55 7.57 -1.21
N VAL A 65 0.57 6.71 -1.49
CA VAL A 65 -0.79 6.84 -0.96
C VAL A 65 -0.79 6.81 0.57
N GLY A 66 -0.09 5.86 1.18
CA GLY A 66 0.07 5.79 2.64
C GLY A 66 0.70 7.05 3.23
N GLY A 67 1.73 7.59 2.57
CA GLY A 67 2.37 8.84 2.96
C GLY A 67 1.45 10.06 2.88
N VAL A 68 0.64 10.16 1.82
CA VAL A 68 -0.36 11.22 1.67
C VAL A 68 -1.44 11.12 2.75
N MET A 69 -1.97 9.93 3.00
CA MET A 69 -2.98 9.70 4.04
C MET A 69 -2.44 10.01 5.45
N ASN A 70 -1.19 9.63 5.73
CA ASN A 70 -0.54 9.97 6.99
C ASN A 70 -0.44 11.49 7.19
N LYS A 71 -0.08 12.24 6.13
CA LYS A 71 -0.06 13.71 6.15
C LYS A 71 -1.45 14.33 6.32
N ALA A 72 -2.49 13.65 5.84
CA ALA A 72 -3.89 14.04 6.01
C ALA A 72 -4.46 13.69 7.41
N GLY A 73 -3.65 13.17 8.34
CA GLY A 73 -4.07 12.83 9.69
C GLY A 73 -4.60 11.40 9.86
N LEU A 74 -4.67 10.61 8.79
CA LEU A 74 -5.18 9.22 8.81
C LEU A 74 -4.13 8.17 9.22
N GLY A 75 -2.94 8.62 9.64
CA GLY A 75 -1.84 7.78 10.13
C GLY A 75 -1.80 7.68 11.65
N GLN A 76 -2.94 7.89 12.29
CA GLN A 76 -3.14 7.77 13.73
C GLN A 76 -4.40 6.95 13.97
N ASP A 77 -4.43 6.33 15.13
CA ASP A 77 -5.51 5.55 15.67
C ASP A 77 -5.90 6.23 16.99
N GLU A 78 -7.21 6.34 17.23
CA GLU A 78 -7.79 7.13 18.33
C GLU A 78 -7.29 6.71 19.72
#